data_AF-A0A2K3JCC7-F1
#
_entry.id   AF-A0A2K3JCC7-F1
#
_cell.length_a   1.000
_cell.length_b   1.000
_cell.length_c   1.000
_cell.angle_alpha   90.00
_cell.angle_beta   90.00
_cell.angle_gamma   90.00
#
_symmetry.space_group_name_H-M   'P 1'
#
loop_
_entity.id
_entity.type
_entity.pdbx_description
1 polymer ?
#
loop_
_entity_poly.entity_id
_entity_poly.type
_entity_poly.pdbx_seq_one_letter_code
_entity_poly.pdbx_strand_id
1 'polypeptide(L)' 'MVKKIVNTSGKRKTAVARVSVQKGTGLVRINKIPVELYQPEISRWKIMEPLK' A
#
# COMPACT_ATOMS: atom_id res chain seq x y z
N MET A 1 15.92 -9.93 -17.34
CA MET A 1 15.88 -10.33 -15.91
C MET A 1 14.45 -10.18 -15.42
N VAL A 2 13.75 -11.27 -15.09
CA VAL A 2 12.33 -11.23 -14.73
C VAL A 2 12.18 -10.48 -13.41
N LYS A 3 11.57 -9.29 -13.44
CA LYS A 3 11.26 -8.53 -12.24
C LYS A 3 10.27 -9.37 -11.44
N LYS A 4 10.69 -9.90 -10.27
CA LYS A 4 9.78 -10.60 -9.37
C LYS A 4 8.77 -9.57 -8.83
N ILE A 5 7.58 -9.57 -9.44
CA ILE A 5 6.42 -8.80 -8.99
C ILE A 5 5.58 -9.74 -8.13
N VAL A 6 5.27 -9.30 -6.92
CA VAL A 6 4.34 -10.02 -6.03
C VAL A 6 3.02 -9.26 -6.07
N ASN A 7 1.98 -9.93 -6.56
CA ASN A 7 0.64 -9.39 -6.57
C ASN A 7 -0.08 -9.88 -5.32
N THR A 8 -0.69 -8.96 -4.59
CA THR A 8 -1.45 -9.28 -3.38
C THR A 8 -2.74 -8.48 -3.37
N SER A 9 -3.80 -9.11 -2.89
CA SER A 9 -5.10 -8.46 -2.69
C SER A 9 -5.44 -8.48 -1.21
N GLY A 10 -5.99 -7.36 -0.73
CA GLY A 10 -6.60 -7.26 0.61
C GLY A 10 -8.08 -6.98 0.46
N LYS A 11 -8.92 -7.67 1.23
CA LYS A 11 -10.39 -7.47 1.21
C LYS A 11 -10.91 -7.23 2.61
N ARG A 12 -11.77 -6.22 2.77
CA ARG A 12 -12.54 -5.98 4.00
C ARG A 12 -13.95 -5.52 3.64
N LYS A 13 -14.97 -6.31 4.00
CA LYS A 13 -16.36 -6.09 3.57
C LYS A 13 -16.44 -5.94 2.04
N THR A 14 -16.87 -4.78 1.55
CA THR A 14 -16.95 -4.41 0.14
C THR A 14 -15.66 -3.80 -0.41
N ALA A 15 -14.74 -3.36 0.46
CA ALA A 15 -13.49 -2.73 0.04
C ALA A 15 -12.47 -3.79 -0.43
N VAL A 16 -11.89 -3.56 -1.62
CA VAL A 16 -10.86 -4.41 -2.22
C VAL A 16 -9.64 -3.54 -2.56
N ALA A 17 -8.50 -3.84 -1.95
CA ALA A 17 -7.21 -3.24 -2.26
C ALA A 17 -6.41 -4.20 -3.16
N ARG A 18 -6.00 -3.71 -4.33
CA ARG A 18 -5.12 -4.45 -5.26
C ARG A 18 -3.73 -3.83 -5.19
N VAL A 19 -2.74 -4.64 -4.84
CA VAL A 19 -1.37 -4.19 -4.60
C VAL A 19 -0.41 -4.98 -5.48
N SER A 20 0.58 -4.28 -6.03
CA SER A 20 1.70 -4.87 -6.74
C SER A 20 2.98 -4.42 -6.06
N VAL A 21 3.68 -5.37 -5.44
CA VAL A 21 4.93 -5.12 -4.74
C VAL A 21 6.09 -5.51 -5.64
N GLN A 22 7.06 -4.61 -5.76
CA GLN A 22 8.32 -4.83 -6.45
C GLN A 22 9.46 -4.53 -5.50
N LYS A 23 10.57 -5.25 -5.64
CA LYS A 23 11.81 -4.91 -4.92
C LYS A 23 12.28 -3.53 -5.37
N GLY A 24 12.47 -2.61 -4.42
CA GLY A 24 12.84 -1.21 -4.69
C GLY A 24 13.07 -0.43 -3.41
N THR A 25 13.12 0.90 -3.52
CA THR A 25 13.45 1.87 -2.46
C THR A 25 12.43 1.98 -1.31
N GLY A 26 11.37 1.18 -1.30
CA GLY A 26 10.37 1.19 -0.22
C GLY A 26 9.30 2.29 -0.34
N LEU A 27 9.16 2.94 -1.49
CA LEU A 27 8.13 3.95 -1.73
C LEU A 27 6.73 3.31 -1.82
N VAL A 28 5.86 3.59 -0.85
CA VAL A 28 4.47 3.12 -0.80
C VAL A 28 3.52 4.23 -1.25
N ARG A 29 2.66 3.94 -2.22
CA ARG A 29 1.65 4.88 -2.72
C ARG A 29 0.30 4.19 -2.80
N ILE A 30 -0.77 4.91 -2.47
CA ILE A 30 -2.16 4.47 -2.59
C ILE A 30 -2.84 5.42 -3.57
N ASN A 31 -3.39 4.90 -4.67
CA ASN A 31 -4.08 5.72 -5.69
C ASN A 31 -3.27 6.96 -6.16
N LYS A 32 -1.96 6.79 -6.38
CA LYS A 32 -0.98 7.85 -6.73
C LYS A 32 -0.63 8.84 -5.61
N ILE A 33 -1.28 8.75 -4.45
CA ILE A 33 -1.00 9.60 -3.29
C ILE A 33 0.03 8.90 -2.39
N PRO A 34 1.11 9.59 -1.95
CA PRO A 34 2.04 9.06 -0.95
C PRO A 34 1.33 8.77 0.38
N VAL A 35 1.80 7.75 1.10
CA VAL A 35 1.15 7.31 2.35
C VAL A 35 1.18 8.41 3.42
N GLU A 36 2.20 9.29 3.38
CA GLU A 36 2.40 10.38 4.34
C GLU A 36 1.32 11.46 4.22
N LEU A 37 0.77 11.65 3.02
CA LEU A 37 -0.22 12.66 2.70
C LEU A 37 -1.64 12.10 2.61
N TYR A 38 -1.86 10.86 3.07
CA TYR A 38 -3.16 10.22 2.99
C TYR A 38 -4.13 10.79 4.04
N GLN A 39 -5.26 11.36 3.59
CA GLN A 39 -6.38 11.69 4.46
C GLN A 39 -7.44 10.58 4.45
N PRO A 40 -8.16 10.35 5.58
CA PRO A 40 -8.08 11.05 6.87
C PRO A 40 -6.92 10.56 7.76
N GLU A 41 -6.51 11.37 8.73
CA GLU A 41 -5.36 11.08 9.61
C GLU A 41 -5.46 9.71 10.27
N ILE A 42 -6.62 9.32 10.81
CA ILE A 42 -6.81 7.99 11.44
C ILE A 42 -6.43 6.83 10.51
N SER A 43 -6.75 6.96 9.21
CA SER A 43 -6.41 5.93 8.22
C SER A 43 -4.91 5.89 7.94
N ARG A 44 -4.25 7.06 7.90
CA ARG A 44 -2.79 7.16 7.77
C ARG A 44 -2.07 6.41 8.88
N TRP A 45 -2.49 6.59 10.14
CA TRP A 45 -1.86 5.95 11.29
C TRP A 45 -2.00 4.43 11.21
N LYS A 46 -3.20 3.94 10.87
CA LYS A 46 -3.46 2.52 10.70
C LYS A 46 -2.66 1.87 9.57
N ILE A 47 -2.40 2.60 8.48
CA ILE A 47 -1.60 2.10 7.37
C ILE A 47 -0.10 2.08 7.74
N MET A 48 0.34 2.98 8.63
CA MET A 48 1.74 3.04 9.07
C MET A 48 2.09 1.92 10.06
N GLU A 49 1.15 1.43 10.88
CA GLU A 49 1.37 0.32 11.82
C GLU A 49 2.14 -0.88 11.23
N PRO A 50 1.73 -1.48 10.09
CA PRO A 50 2.42 -2.63 9.49
C PRO A 50 3.71 -2.28 8.73
N LEU A 51 4.02 -1.00 8.53
CA LEU A 51 5.22 -0.55 7.81
C LEU A 51 6.40 -0.26 8.76
N LYS A 52 6.14 -0.23 10.06
CA LYS A 52 7.14 -0.12 11.12
C LYS A 52 7.72 -1.50 11.43
#